data_AF-A0A7X8MKZ8-F1
#
_entry.id   AF-A0A7X8MKZ8-F1
#
_cell.length_a   1.000
_cell.length_b   1.000
_cell.length_c   1.000
_cell.angle_alpha   90.00
_cell.angle_beta   90.00
_cell.angle_gamma   90.00
#
_symmetry.space_group_name_H-M   'P 1'
#
loop_
_entity.id
_entity.type
_entity.pdbx_description
1 polymer ?
#
loop_
_entity_poly.entity_id
_entity_poly.type
_entity_poly.pdbx_seq_one_letter_code
_entity_poly.pdbx_strand_id
1 'polypeptide(L)'
;IDQKTRYLLSLSNAVGARRFRQATRELVKAYAAGTTIAEFDELFCLFVWNQGAGEFASEVGPSPLFAAYQLAKSMEKDGTERALVVEALKEQFGESNPAVATRRRPS
;
A
#
# COMPACT_ATOMS: atom_id res chain seq x y z
N ILE A 1 20.09 -6.51 0.13
CA ILE A 1 18.78 -5.82 0.22
C ILE A 1 17.98 -6.51 1.31
N ASP A 2 17.65 -5.80 2.38
CA ASP A 2 16.83 -6.31 3.49
C ASP A 2 15.35 -6.49 3.06
N GLN A 3 14.55 -7.14 3.90
CA GLN A 3 13.19 -7.52 3.55
C GLN A 3 12.26 -6.32 3.37
N LYS A 4 12.39 -5.28 4.21
CA LYS A 4 11.60 -4.05 4.09
C LYS A 4 11.88 -3.36 2.76
N THR A 5 13.16 -3.22 2.40
CA THR A 5 13.55 -2.63 1.12
C THR A 5 13.03 -3.44 -0.08
N ARG A 6 13.01 -4.78 -0.01
CA ARG A 6 12.41 -5.62 -1.06
C ARG A 6 10.91 -5.32 -1.26
N TYR A 7 10.16 -5.16 -0.18
CA TYR A 7 8.73 -4.84 -0.28
C TYR A 7 8.49 -3.45 -0.88
N LEU A 8 9.29 -2.44 -0.49
CA LEU A 8 9.19 -1.10 -1.08
C LEU A 8 9.52 -1.10 -2.57
N LEU A 9 10.56 -1.83 -3.00
CA LEU A 9 10.88 -1.99 -4.42
C LEU A 9 9.76 -2.72 -5.18
N SER A 10 9.20 -3.77 -4.59
CA SER A 10 8.09 -4.53 -5.20
C SER A 10 6.83 -3.67 -5.33
N LEU A 11 6.51 -2.88 -4.30
CA LEU A 11 5.42 -1.90 -4.29
C LEU A 11 5.62 -0.89 -5.43
N SER A 12 6.76 -0.22 -5.50
CA SER A 12 7.06 0.79 -6.53
C SER A 12 6.99 0.23 -7.94
N ASN A 13 7.53 -0.96 -8.17
CA ASN A 13 7.44 -1.64 -9.45
C ASN A 13 6.00 -2.00 -9.82
N ALA A 14 5.20 -2.45 -8.85
CA ALA A 14 3.79 -2.73 -9.05
C ALA A 14 2.97 -1.46 -9.36
N VAL A 15 3.29 -0.32 -8.74
CA VAL A 15 2.69 0.99 -9.05
C VAL A 15 3.01 1.40 -10.48
N GLY A 16 4.28 1.37 -10.87
CA GLY A 16 4.69 1.71 -12.25
C GLY A 16 4.06 0.80 -13.32
N ALA A 17 3.75 -0.45 -12.96
CA ALA A 17 3.02 -1.39 -13.82
C ALA A 17 1.48 -1.30 -13.69
N ARG A 18 0.94 -0.31 -12.96
CA ARG A 18 -0.50 -0.15 -12.61
C ARG A 18 -1.16 -1.39 -12.00
N ARG A 19 -0.38 -2.24 -11.33
CA ARG A 19 -0.84 -3.45 -10.63
C ARG A 19 -1.24 -3.13 -9.20
N PHE A 20 -2.23 -2.27 -9.01
CA PHE A 20 -2.56 -1.71 -7.70
C PHE A 20 -2.90 -2.75 -6.64
N ARG A 21 -3.55 -3.87 -6.99
CA ARG A 21 -3.77 -4.98 -6.04
C ARG A 21 -2.47 -5.59 -5.51
N GLN A 22 -1.45 -5.71 -6.36
CA GLN A 22 -0.13 -6.19 -5.95
C GLN A 22 0.55 -5.12 -5.09
N ALA A 23 0.52 -3.86 -5.51
CA ALA A 23 1.11 -2.77 -4.74
C ALA A 23 0.50 -2.66 -3.33
N THR A 24 -0.82 -2.80 -3.20
CA THR A 24 -1.51 -2.80 -1.90
C THR A 24 -0.97 -3.90 -0.98
N ARG A 25 -0.80 -5.14 -1.47
CA ARG A 25 -0.26 -6.23 -0.64
C ARG A 25 1.17 -5.95 -0.19
N GLU A 26 2.00 -5.40 -1.08
CA GLU A 26 3.37 -5.04 -0.73
C GLU A 26 3.42 -3.87 0.26
N LEU A 27 2.46 -2.95 0.24
CA LEU A 27 2.31 -1.93 1.28
C LEU A 27 2.01 -2.55 2.64
N VAL A 28 1.04 -3.47 2.72
CA VAL A 28 0.70 -4.16 3.98
C VAL A 28 1.92 -4.90 4.54
N LYS A 29 2.67 -5.61 3.68
CA LYS A 29 3.90 -6.31 4.07
C LYS A 29 5.00 -5.34 4.50
N ALA A 30 5.20 -4.24 3.78
CA ALA A 30 6.18 -3.21 4.09
C ALA A 30 5.89 -2.54 5.44
N TYR A 31 4.63 -2.19 5.71
CA TYR A 31 4.21 -1.62 6.99
C TYR A 31 4.42 -2.60 8.15
N ALA A 32 3.99 -3.86 7.98
CA ALA A 32 4.22 -4.93 8.97
C ALA A 32 5.72 -5.18 9.23
N ALA A 33 6.58 -4.97 8.24
CA ALA A 33 8.04 -5.06 8.35
C ALA A 33 8.70 -3.80 8.96
N GLY A 34 7.92 -2.82 9.43
CA GLY A 34 8.44 -1.62 10.10
C GLY A 34 8.72 -0.43 9.18
N THR A 35 8.08 -0.37 8.01
CA THR A 35 8.03 0.88 7.25
C THR A 35 7.12 1.87 7.96
N THR A 36 7.63 3.06 8.21
CA THR A 36 6.90 4.15 8.87
C THR A 36 6.01 4.90 7.88
N ILE A 37 5.01 5.61 8.40
CA ILE A 37 4.17 6.50 7.57
C ILE A 37 5.02 7.59 6.90
N ALA A 38 6.05 8.12 7.57
CA ALA A 38 6.95 9.11 6.98
C ALA A 38 7.70 8.57 5.74
N GLU A 39 8.16 7.32 5.79
CA GLU A 39 8.77 6.69 4.62
C GLU A 39 7.78 6.45 3.48
N PHE A 40 6.51 6.14 3.81
CA PHE A 40 5.47 6.07 2.79
C PHE A 40 5.13 7.45 2.22
N ASP A 41 5.08 8.51 3.02
CA ASP A 41 4.86 9.88 2.56
C ASP A 41 5.88 10.24 1.47
N GLU A 42 7.17 10.00 1.74
CA GLU A 42 8.25 10.20 0.77
C GLU A 42 8.06 9.34 -0.49
N LEU A 43 7.67 8.07 -0.32
CA LEU A 43 7.45 7.19 -1.47
C LEU A 43 6.28 7.64 -2.35
N PHE A 44 5.16 8.09 -1.77
CA PHE A 44 4.03 8.64 -2.52
C PHE A 44 4.39 9.98 -3.18
N CYS A 45 5.21 10.83 -2.53
CA CYS A 45 5.80 12.00 -3.16
C CYS A 45 6.64 11.64 -4.39
N LEU A 46 7.47 10.60 -4.30
CA LEU A 46 8.23 10.10 -5.45
C LEU A 46 7.33 9.57 -6.57
N PHE A 47 6.18 8.97 -6.26
CA PHE A 47 5.21 8.58 -7.29
C PHE A 47 4.61 9.79 -8.00
N VAL A 48 4.24 10.84 -7.26
CA VAL A 48 3.76 12.10 -7.83
C VAL A 48 4.85 12.74 -8.71
N TRP A 49 6.10 12.76 -8.25
CA TRP A 49 7.22 13.34 -8.98
C TRP A 49 7.53 12.56 -10.27
N ASN A 50 7.55 11.24 -10.22
CA ASN A 50 7.97 10.40 -11.35
C ASN A 50 6.88 10.18 -12.40
N GLN A 51 5.61 10.16 -11.99
CA GLN A 51 4.47 9.87 -12.89
C GLN A 51 3.65 11.13 -13.23
N GLY A 52 3.80 12.19 -12.44
CA GLY A 52 3.01 13.42 -12.54
C GLY A 52 1.78 13.41 -11.64
N ALA A 53 1.40 14.59 -11.15
CA ALA A 53 0.25 14.77 -10.25
C ALA A 53 -1.10 14.37 -10.87
N GLY A 54 -1.29 14.58 -12.18
CA GLY A 54 -2.51 14.19 -12.88
C GLY A 54 -2.71 12.69 -12.91
N GLU A 55 -1.69 11.95 -13.33
CA GLU A 55 -1.66 10.47 -13.32
C GLU A 55 -1.84 9.91 -11.92
N PHE A 56 -1.17 10.50 -10.93
CA PHE A 56 -1.36 10.10 -9.54
C PHE A 56 -2.81 10.25 -9.10
N ALA A 57 -3.42 11.42 -9.35
CA ALA A 57 -4.78 11.71 -8.94
C ALA A 57 -5.81 10.80 -9.62
N SER A 58 -5.60 10.45 -10.90
CA SER A 58 -6.54 9.61 -11.67
C SER A 58 -6.37 8.11 -11.42
N GLU A 59 -5.14 7.63 -11.18
CA GLU A 59 -4.87 6.19 -11.10
C GLU A 59 -4.57 5.74 -9.67
N VAL A 60 -3.67 6.43 -8.96
CA VAL A 60 -3.23 6.04 -7.61
C VAL A 60 -4.24 6.50 -6.55
N GLY A 61 -4.74 7.73 -6.65
CA GLY A 61 -5.70 8.34 -5.73
C GLY A 61 -6.93 7.47 -5.44
N PRO A 62 -7.66 6.98 -6.46
CA PRO A 62 -8.83 6.12 -6.27
C PRO A 62 -8.49 4.64 -6.01
N SER A 63 -7.20 4.27 -5.97
CA SER A 63 -6.77 2.88 -5.86
C SER A 63 -6.88 2.31 -4.43
N PRO A 64 -7.01 0.97 -4.28
CA PRO A 64 -6.92 0.33 -2.96
C PRO A 64 -5.56 0.52 -2.28
N LEU A 65 -4.49 0.84 -3.02
CA LEU A 65 -3.17 1.13 -2.45
C LEU A 65 -3.23 2.42 -1.62
N PHE A 66 -3.79 3.49 -2.19
CA PHE A 66 -3.86 4.76 -1.50
C PHE A 66 -4.86 4.72 -0.34
N ALA A 67 -5.97 3.97 -0.49
CA ALA A 67 -6.89 3.70 0.61
C ALA A 67 -6.21 3.00 1.81
N ALA A 68 -5.39 1.97 1.56
CA ALA A 68 -4.65 1.27 2.61
C ALA A 68 -3.65 2.19 3.32
N TYR A 69 -2.92 3.01 2.56
CA TYR A 69 -2.03 4.02 3.12
C TYR A 69 -2.78 5.03 4.02
N GLN A 70 -3.92 5.55 3.57
CA GLN A 70 -4.71 6.50 4.35
C GLN A 70 -5.29 5.89 5.62
N LEU A 71 -5.72 4.62 5.59
CA LEU A 71 -6.15 3.90 6.78
C LEU A 71 -5.00 3.81 7.80
N ALA A 72 -3.81 3.35 7.36
CA ALA A 72 -2.66 3.22 8.24
C ALA A 72 -2.26 4.57 8.86
N LYS A 73 -2.23 5.63 8.04
CA LYS A 73 -1.90 7.00 8.45
C LYS A 73 -2.92 7.56 9.46
N SER A 74 -4.22 7.32 9.25
CA SER A 74 -5.26 7.73 10.20
C SER A 74 -5.13 7.01 11.53
N MET A 75 -4.99 5.69 11.52
CA MET A 75 -4.93 4.91 12.75
C MET A 75 -3.67 5.21 13.57
N GLU A 76 -2.51 5.40 12.93
CA GLU A 76 -1.30 5.84 13.65
C GLU A 76 -1.47 7.26 14.23
N LYS A 77 -2.11 8.17 13.49
CA LYS A 77 -2.40 9.53 13.99
C LYS A 77 -3.30 9.51 15.23
N ASP A 78 -4.23 8.56 15.30
CA ASP A 78 -5.11 8.36 16.44
C ASP A 78 -4.44 7.61 17.60
N GLY A 79 -3.13 7.32 17.49
CA GLY A 79 -2.35 6.64 18.53
C GLY A 79 -2.56 5.13 18.59
N THR A 80 -3.13 4.53 17.54
CA THR A 80 -3.37 3.09 17.50
C THR A 80 -2.05 2.33 17.43
N GLU A 81 -1.92 1.26 18.22
CA GLU A 81 -0.74 0.40 18.17
C GLU A 81 -0.57 -0.24 16.80
N ARG A 82 0.69 -0.29 16.31
CA ARG A 82 1.03 -0.83 14.99
C ARG A 82 0.47 -2.22 14.74
N ALA A 83 0.42 -3.09 15.76
CA ALA A 83 -0.13 -4.43 15.62
C ALA A 83 -1.61 -4.40 15.18
N LEU A 84 -2.41 -3.51 15.76
CA LEU A 84 -3.82 -3.33 15.40
C LEU A 84 -3.97 -2.71 14.01
N VAL A 85 -3.10 -1.78 13.63
CA VAL A 85 -3.06 -1.23 12.27
C VAL A 85 -2.76 -2.33 11.25
N VAL A 86 -1.79 -3.20 11.53
CA VAL A 86 -1.45 -4.34 10.66
C VAL A 86 -2.64 -5.30 10.51
N GLU A 87 -3.37 -5.60 11.58
CA GLU A 87 -4.55 -6.47 11.50
C GLU A 87 -5.67 -5.84 10.67
N ALA A 88 -5.99 -4.56 10.91
CA ALA A 88 -6.96 -3.82 10.11
C ALA A 88 -6.57 -3.78 8.61
N LEU A 89 -5.29 -3.57 8.31
CA LEU A 89 -4.77 -3.61 6.95
C LEU A 89 -4.88 -5.00 6.31
N LYS A 90 -4.61 -6.09 7.05
CA LYS A 90 -4.77 -7.45 6.52
C LYS A 90 -6.23 -7.80 6.25
N GLU A 91 -7.14 -7.38 7.12
CA GLU A 91 -8.57 -7.64 6.98
C GLU A 91 -9.14 -6.90 5.76
N GLN A 92 -8.84 -5.61 5.63
CA GLN A 92 -9.40 -4.77 4.58
C GLN A 92 -8.61 -4.79 3.26
N PHE A 93 -7.32 -5.15 3.30
CA PHE A 93 -6.42 -5.02 2.15
C PHE A 93 -5.41 -6.17 2.00
N GLY A 94 -5.55 -7.24 2.79
CA GLY A 94 -4.74 -8.45 2.68
C GLY A 94 -5.25 -9.43 1.62
N GLU A 95 -4.52 -10.54 1.42
CA GLU A 95 -4.79 -11.54 0.38
C GLU A 95 -6.16 -12.20 0.47
N SER A 96 -6.77 -12.20 1.66
CA SER A 96 -8.11 -12.73 1.92
C SER A 96 -9.22 -11.80 1.41
N ASN A 97 -8.94 -10.52 1.15
CA ASN A 97 -9.96 -9.56 0.73
C ASN A 97 -10.23 -9.67 -0.79
N PRO A 98 -11.49 -9.87 -1.24
CA PRO A 98 -11.83 -10.06 -2.66
C PRO A 98 -11.40 -8.93 -3.59
N ALA A 99 -11.26 -7.70 -3.10
CA ALA A 99 -10.84 -6.54 -3.89
C ALA A 99 -9.35 -6.58 -4.29
N VAL A 100 -8.54 -7.34 -3.54
CA VAL A 100 -7.09 -7.48 -3.70
C VAL A 100 -6.62 -8.93 -3.77
N ALA A 101 -7.52 -9.90 -3.63
CA ALA A 101 -7.22 -11.33 -3.70
C ALA A 101 -6.70 -11.74 -5.08
N THR A 102 -5.84 -12.77 -5.10
CA THR A 102 -5.31 -13.41 -6.31
C THR A 102 -6.13 -14.62 -6.76
N ARG A 103 -7.06 -15.11 -5.93
CA ARG A 103 -7.91 -16.26 -6.28
C ARG A 103 -8.88 -15.90 -7.41
N ARG A 104 -8.83 -16.70 -8.48
CA ARG A 104 -9.79 -16.67 -9.60
C ARG A 104 -11.18 -16.98 -9.05
N ARG A 105 -12.16 -16.08 -9.20
CA ARG A 105 -13.57 -16.46 -9.00
C ARG A 105 -13.93 -17.45 -10.12
N PRO A 106 -14.43 -18.65 -9.82
CA PRO A 106 -14.99 -19.51 -10.85
C PRO A 106 -16.22 -18.78 -11.43
N SER A 107 -16.28 -18.72 -12.76
CA SER A 107 -17.42 -18.27 -13.56
C SER A 107 -18.60 -19.21 -13.42
#